data_AF-E8WPJ3-F1
#
_entry.id   AF-E8WPJ3-F1
#
_cell.length_a   1.000
_cell.length_b   1.000
_cell.length_c   1.000
_cell.angle_alpha   90.00
_cell.angle_beta   90.00
_cell.angle_gamma   90.00
#
_symmetry.space_group_name_H-M   'P 1'
#
loop_
_entity.id
_entity.type
_entity.pdbx_description
1 polymer ?
#
loop_
_entity_poly.entity_id
_entity_poly.type
_entity_poly.pdbx_seq_one_letter_code
_entity_poly.pdbx_strand_id
1 'polypeptide(L)'
;MKTIIDILILGPEELNIIKDKYPKCRILQLTNSDHMIQQYQVTIDHENEEDYFMFLLDNVIAMSSSNFYSRVKSDKAFADRIKERIAKED
;
A
#
# COMPACT_ATOMS: atom_id res chain seq x y z
N MET A 1 5.11 -1.17 16.84
CA MET A 1 5.93 -1.32 15.62
C MET A 1 5.93 -2.79 15.24
N LYS A 2 5.48 -3.10 14.02
CA LYS A 2 5.37 -4.47 13.50
C LYS A 2 6.02 -4.53 12.11
N THR A 3 6.34 -5.73 11.65
CA THR A 3 6.71 -5.92 10.23
C THR A 3 5.43 -5.96 9.41
N ILE A 4 5.33 -5.09 8.41
CA ILE A 4 4.27 -5.07 7.42
C ILE A 4 4.73 -5.94 6.26
N ILE A 5 3.91 -6.91 5.85
CA ILE A 5 4.11 -7.68 4.62
C ILE A 5 2.84 -7.48 3.79
N ASP A 6 2.99 -6.90 2.61
CA ASP A 6 1.87 -6.57 1.75
C ASP A 6 2.18 -6.91 0.29
N ILE A 7 1.13 -7.17 -0.48
CA ILE A 7 1.24 -7.44 -1.92
C ILE A 7 0.60 -6.26 -2.64
N LEU A 8 1.39 -5.61 -3.48
CA LEU A 8 1.02 -4.41 -4.23
C LEU A 8 1.08 -4.68 -5.73
N ILE A 9 0.07 -4.20 -6.45
CA ILE A 9 0.02 -4.25 -7.92
C ILE A 9 0.39 -2.86 -8.46
N LEU A 10 1.66 -2.67 -8.85
CA LEU A 10 2.23 -1.35 -9.13
C LEU A 10 2.93 -1.29 -10.48
N GLY A 11 2.95 -0.10 -11.07
CA GLY A 11 3.91 0.24 -12.12
C GLY A 11 5.29 0.59 -11.55
N PRO A 12 6.26 0.88 -12.43
CA PRO A 12 7.62 1.23 -12.03
C PRO A 12 7.69 2.57 -11.27
N GLU A 13 6.81 3.52 -11.59
CA GLU A 13 6.80 4.85 -10.95
C GLU A 13 6.28 4.75 -9.51
N GLU A 14 5.18 4.03 -9.29
CA GLU A 14 4.61 3.85 -7.95
C GLU A 14 5.54 3.02 -7.05
N LEU A 15 6.29 2.09 -7.63
CA LEU A 15 7.31 1.35 -6.89
C LEU A 15 8.41 2.27 -6.34
N ASN A 16 8.79 3.30 -7.09
CA ASN A 16 9.79 4.27 -6.63
C ASN A 16 9.25 5.11 -5.47
N ILE A 17 7.97 5.50 -5.48
CA ILE A 17 7.32 6.22 -4.37
C ILE A 17 7.48 5.44 -3.05
N ILE A 18 7.31 4.12 -3.09
CA ILE A 18 7.46 3.25 -1.90
C ILE A 18 8.91 3.17 -1.47
N LYS A 19 9.85 2.98 -2.41
CA LYS A 19 11.29 2.93 -2.11
C LYS A 19 11.80 4.23 -1.51
N ASP A 20 11.29 5.37 -1.99
CA ASP A 20 11.68 6.69 -1.50
C ASP A 20 11.18 6.92 -0.08
N LYS A 21 9.94 6.51 0.24
CA LYS A 21 9.39 6.60 1.59
C LYS A 21 10.04 5.59 2.55
N TYR A 22 10.27 4.37 2.08
CA TYR A 22 10.77 3.25 2.87
C TYR A 22 12.06 2.69 2.25
N PRO A 23 13.21 3.40 2.36
CA PRO A 23 14.45 3.01 1.69
C PRO A 23 15.05 1.69 2.19
N LYS A 24 14.58 1.21 3.35
CA LYS A 24 15.00 -0.08 3.94
C LYS A 24 14.00 -1.21 3.67
N CYS A 25 12.93 -0.97 2.89
CA CYS A 25 11.97 -2.02 2.58
C CYS A 25 12.61 -3.12 1.72
N ARG A 26 12.11 -4.34 1.86
CA ARG A 26 12.46 -5.45 0.98
C ARG A 26 11.37 -5.62 -0.04
N ILE A 27 11.73 -5.71 -1.31
CA ILE A 27 10.81 -5.84 -2.43
C ILE A 27 11.14 -7.13 -3.16
N LEU A 28 10.14 -7.99 -3.31
CA LEU A 28 10.21 -9.20 -4.12
C LEU A 28 9.19 -9.09 -5.24
N GLN A 29 9.64 -9.12 -6.49
CA GLN A 29 8.74 -9.20 -7.64
C GLN A 29 8.16 -10.62 -7.72
N LEU A 30 6.82 -10.73 -7.80
CA LEU A 30 6.11 -12.01 -7.81
C LEU A 30 5.71 -12.44 -9.23
N THR A 31 5.61 -11.50 -10.17
CA THR A 31 5.22 -11.77 -11.56
C THR A 31 6.41 -11.59 -12.51
N ASN A 32 6.63 -12.57 -13.40
CA ASN A 32 7.64 -12.51 -14.47
C ASN A 32 6.97 -12.24 -15.83
N SER A 33 6.27 -11.12 -15.95
CA SER A 33 5.63 -10.72 -17.21
C SER A 33 6.30 -9.47 -17.80
N ASP A 34 6.17 -9.23 -19.10
CA ASP A 34 6.61 -7.97 -19.75
C ASP A 34 5.58 -6.83 -19.59
N HIS A 35 4.60 -6.98 -18.70
CA HIS A 35 3.60 -5.94 -18.46
C HIS A 35 4.20 -4.76 -17.68
N MET A 36 3.71 -3.55 -17.91
CA MET A 36 4.16 -2.37 -17.14
C MET A 36 3.75 -2.44 -15.67
N ILE A 37 2.66 -3.15 -15.36
CA ILE A 37 2.17 -3.35 -14.00
C ILE A 37 2.56 -4.74 -13.53
N GLN A 38 3.16 -4.82 -12.34
CA GLN A 38 3.66 -6.06 -11.74
C GLN A 38 3.17 -6.20 -10.31
N GLN A 39 3.18 -7.44 -9.80
CA GLN A 39 2.93 -7.72 -8.40
C GLN A 39 4.24 -7.72 -7.62
N TYR A 40 4.28 -6.95 -6.53
CA TYR A 40 5.41 -6.87 -5.63
C TYR A 40 4.97 -7.25 -4.22
N GLN A 41 5.69 -8.15 -3.58
CA GLN A 41 5.64 -8.31 -2.14
C GLN A 41 6.58 -7.28 -1.51
N VAL A 42 6.03 -6.37 -0.72
CA VAL A 42 6.77 -5.36 0.02
C VAL A 42 6.79 -5.75 1.50
N THR A 43 7.98 -5.74 2.08
CA THR A 43 8.19 -5.97 3.52
C THR A 43 8.83 -4.74 4.14
N ILE A 44 8.17 -4.16 5.13
CA ILE A 44 8.61 -2.95 5.84
C ILE A 44 8.74 -3.29 7.32
N ASP A 45 9.95 -3.19 7.86
CA ASP A 45 10.22 -3.48 9.26
C ASP A 45 9.99 -2.25 10.15
N HIS A 46 9.55 -2.50 11.38
CA HIS A 46 9.36 -1.50 12.44
C HIS A 46 8.35 -0.38 12.13
N GLU A 47 7.36 -0.64 11.28
CA GLU A 47 6.42 0.39 10.84
C GLU A 47 5.06 0.29 11.56
N ASN A 48 4.29 1.38 11.49
CA ASN A 48 2.88 1.40 11.86
C ASN A 48 2.01 1.15 10.61
N GLU A 49 1.13 0.16 10.70
CA GLU A 49 0.24 -0.24 9.62
C GLU A 49 -0.77 0.86 9.25
N GLU A 50 -1.23 1.66 10.22
CA GLU A 50 -2.15 2.76 9.94
C GLU A 50 -1.45 3.88 9.17
N ASP A 51 -0.23 4.25 9.56
CA ASP A 51 0.57 5.25 8.85
C ASP A 51 0.94 4.78 7.43
N TYR A 52 1.22 3.48 7.27
CA TYR A 52 1.42 2.85 5.95
C TYR A 52 0.17 2.97 5.07
N PHE A 53 -1.01 2.62 5.58
CA PHE A 53 -2.24 2.73 4.81
C PHE A 53 -2.61 4.18 4.45
N MET A 54 -2.34 5.14 5.35
CA MET A 54 -2.52 6.55 5.05
C MET A 54 -1.54 7.02 3.96
N PHE A 55 -0.28 6.62 4.04
CA PHE A 55 0.69 6.89 2.97
C PHE A 55 0.24 6.36 1.61
N LEU A 56 -0.26 5.12 1.56
CA LEU A 56 -0.76 4.56 0.30
C LEU A 56 -1.95 5.36 -0.24
N LEU A 57 -2.83 5.85 0.65
CA LEU A 57 -3.99 6.65 0.27
C LEU A 57 -3.57 8.01 -0.27
N ASP A 58 -2.69 8.71 0.45
CA ASP A 58 -2.19 10.04 0.09
C ASP A 58 -1.42 10.02 -1.25
N ASN A 59 -0.87 8.87 -1.66
CA ASN A 59 -0.19 8.68 -2.94
C ASN A 59 -1.07 8.00 -4.01
N VAL A 60 -2.37 7.85 -3.76
CA VAL A 60 -3.36 7.29 -4.71
C VAL A 60 -3.03 5.84 -5.14
N ILE A 61 -2.31 5.09 -4.30
CA ILE A 61 -1.92 3.69 -4.57
C ILE A 61 -2.56 2.68 -3.62
N ALA A 62 -3.41 3.13 -2.68
CA ALA A 62 -4.04 2.26 -1.68
C ALA A 62 -4.80 1.05 -2.25
N MET A 63 -5.49 1.20 -3.38
CA MET A 63 -6.24 0.10 -3.99
C MET A 63 -5.36 -0.97 -4.65
N SER A 64 -4.06 -0.69 -4.83
CA SER A 64 -3.10 -1.71 -5.27
C SER A 64 -2.74 -2.71 -4.18
N SER A 65 -3.01 -2.36 -2.90
CA SER A 65 -2.69 -3.16 -1.72
C SER A 65 -3.75 -4.19 -1.41
N SER A 66 -3.32 -5.45 -1.38
CA SER A 66 -4.16 -6.56 -0.93
C SER A 66 -4.57 -6.37 0.54
N ASN A 67 -3.66 -5.91 1.40
CA ASN A 67 -3.98 -5.69 2.82
C ASN A 67 -4.96 -4.54 3.01
N PHE A 68 -4.76 -3.40 2.34
CA PHE A 68 -5.67 -2.26 2.41
C PHE A 68 -7.06 -2.65 1.91
N TYR A 69 -7.14 -3.29 0.74
CA TYR A 69 -8.41 -3.75 0.18
C TYR A 69 -9.14 -4.70 1.13
N SER A 70 -8.41 -5.67 1.69
CA SER A 70 -8.96 -6.61 2.66
C SER A 70 -9.46 -5.90 3.91
N ARG A 71 -8.69 -4.93 4.43
CA ARG A 71 -9.04 -4.11 5.60
C ARG A 71 -10.31 -3.31 5.37
N VAL A 72 -10.42 -2.59 4.24
CA VAL A 72 -11.64 -1.83 3.87
C VAL A 72 -12.85 -2.76 3.79
N LYS A 73 -12.67 -3.97 3.26
CA LYS A 73 -13.78 -4.92 3.10
C LYS A 73 -14.22 -5.54 4.43
N SER A 74 -13.29 -5.83 5.35
CA SER A 74 -13.58 -6.55 6.59
C SER A 74 -13.87 -5.65 7.79
N ASP A 75 -13.32 -4.43 7.82
CA ASP A 75 -13.41 -3.51 8.95
C ASP A 75 -14.23 -2.27 8.57
N LYS A 76 -15.48 -2.25 9.03
CA LYS A 76 -16.41 -1.15 8.76
C LYS A 76 -15.92 0.17 9.33
N ALA A 77 -15.34 0.17 10.54
CA ALA A 77 -14.86 1.40 11.18
C ALA A 77 -13.66 1.97 10.40
N PHE A 78 -12.77 1.10 9.93
CA PHE A 78 -11.70 1.51 9.01
C PHE A 78 -12.26 2.10 7.72
N ALA A 79 -13.19 1.41 7.06
CA ALA A 79 -13.79 1.87 5.81
C ALA A 79 -14.49 3.23 5.95
N ASP A 80 -15.24 3.44 7.03
CA ASP A 80 -15.96 4.69 7.27
C ASP A 80 -14.97 5.85 7.52
N ARG A 81 -13.87 5.63 8.25
CA ARG A 81 -12.79 6.63 8.41
C ARG A 81 -12.12 7.01 7.09
N ILE A 82 -11.89 6.05 6.20
CA ILE A 82 -11.32 6.32 4.86
C ILE A 82 -12.29 7.16 4.03
N LYS A 83 -13.59 6.82 4.02
CA LYS A 83 -14.61 7.62 3.32
C LYS A 83 -14.69 9.05 3.84
N GLU A 84 -14.67 9.23 5.15
CA GLU A 84 -14.69 10.57 5.76
C GLU A 84 -13.47 11.40 5.39
N ARG A 85 -12.30 10.77 5.22
CA ARG A 85 -11.07 11.46 4.80
C ARG A 85 -11.17 11.90 3.35
N ILE A 86 -11.57 11.01 2.45
CA ILE A 86 -11.75 11.32 1.02
C ILE A 86 -12.78 12.44 0.85
N ALA A 87 -13.91 12.37 1.56
CA ALA A 87 -14.97 13.38 1.47
C ALA A 87 -14.61 14.76 2.05
N LYS A 88 -13.47 14.89 2.74
CA LYS A 88 -12.96 16.18 3.27
C LYS A 88 -11.89 16.83 2.38
N GLU A 89 -11.41 16.12 1.36
CA GLU A 89 -10.41 16.63 0.41
C GLU A 89 -11.05 17.18 -0.89
N ASP A 90 -12.38 17.07 -1.03
CA ASP A 90 -13.25 17.78 -2.00
C ASP A 90 -13.83 19.07 -1.39
#